data_AF-A0A0K2Y0X8-F1
#
_entry.id   AF-A0A0K2Y0X8-F1
#
_cell.length_a   1.000
_cell.length_b   1.000
_cell.length_c   1.000
_cell.angle_alpha   90.00
_cell.angle_beta   90.00
_cell.angle_gamma   90.00
#
_symmetry.space_group_name_H-M   'P 1'
#
loop_
_entity.id
_entity.type
_entity.pdbx_description
1 polymer ?
#
loop_
_entity_poly.entity_id
_entity_poly.type
_entity_poly.pdbx_seq_one_letter_code
_entity_poly.pdbx_strand_id
1 'polypeptide(L)' 'MHSFVSWSTLQSPHTPAGVRAQAMSKSGELIEDFLFCNSARSVNVCNAPSPAATSAIPIGQHILEQLEGMMG' A
#
# COMPACT_ATOMS: atom_id res chain seq x y z
N MET A 1 -11.00 -5.25 -7.52
CA MET A 1 -10.39 -4.15 -6.76
C MET A 1 -10.03 -3.08 -7.77
N HIS A 2 -10.36 -1.83 -7.47
CA HIS A 2 -9.87 -0.69 -8.24
C HIS A 2 -8.87 0.05 -7.35
N SER A 3 -7.64 0.20 -7.84
CA SER A 3 -6.68 1.12 -7.24
C SER A 3 -7.00 2.52 -7.75
N PHE A 4 -7.15 3.50 -6.86
CA PHE A 4 -7.43 4.88 -7.22
C PHE A 4 -6.31 5.78 -6.70
N VAL A 5 -5.83 6.65 -7.58
CA VAL A 5 -4.80 7.63 -7.27
C VAL A 5 -5.49 8.86 -6.67
N SER A 6 -5.41 9.02 -5.35
CA SER A 6 -6.00 10.17 -4.65
C SER A 6 -5.00 11.33 -4.55
N TRP A 7 -5.42 12.53 -4.96
CA TRP A 7 -4.69 13.78 -4.75
C TRP A 7 -5.10 14.38 -3.40
N SER A 8 -4.20 14.44 -2.43
CA SER A 8 -4.49 15.08 -1.13
C SER A 8 -4.27 16.59 -1.21
N THR A 9 -5.37 17.37 -1.23
CA THR A 9 -5.37 18.83 -1.35
C THR A 9 -5.22 19.54 0.02
N LEU A 10 -4.02 19.50 0.59
CA LEU A 10 -3.61 20.46 1.62
C LEU A 10 -2.30 21.09 1.16
N GLN A 11 -2.44 22.06 0.24
CA GLN A 11 -1.35 22.74 -0.42
C GLN A 11 -0.92 23.94 0.42
N SER A 12 0.20 23.82 1.13
CA SER A 12 1.02 25.00 1.43
C SER A 12 1.79 25.34 0.14
N PRO A 13 1.98 26.62 -0.23
CA PRO A 13 2.70 27.02 -1.44
C PRO A 13 4.16 26.51 -1.49
N HIS A 14 4.66 25.95 -0.40
CA HIS A 14 6.03 25.43 -0.25
C HIS A 14 6.13 23.91 -0.21
N THR A 15 5.03 23.16 -0.32
CA THR A 15 5.07 21.68 -0.25
C THR A 15 4.68 21.08 -1.60
N PRO A 16 5.51 20.21 -2.20
CA PRO A 16 5.12 19.52 -3.43
C PRO A 16 3.88 18.66 -3.20
N ALA A 17 3.01 18.60 -4.20
CA ALA A 17 1.86 17.71 -4.15
C ALA A 17 2.31 16.25 -4.02
N GLY A 18 1.64 15.48 -3.16
CA GLY A 18 1.90 14.06 -2.94
C GLY A 18 0.80 13.18 -3.53
N VAL A 19 1.19 12.00 -4.02
CA VAL A 19 0.29 10.97 -4.51
C VAL A 19 0.42 9.71 -3.64
N ARG A 20 -0.71 9.11 -3.24
CA ARG A 20 -0.74 7.82 -2.55
C ARG A 20 -1.46 6.78 -3.40
N ALA A 21 -0.86 5.60 -3.53
CA ALA A 21 -1.54 4.45 -4.09
C ALA A 21 -2.55 3.94 -3.06
N GLN A 22 -3.85 4.11 -3.32
CA GLN A 22 -4.90 3.69 -2.41
C GLN A 22 -5.78 2.62 -3.05
N ALA A 23 -6.06 1.56 -2.30
CA ALA A 23 -6.94 0.49 -2.75
C ALA A 23 -8.35 0.68 -2.18
N MET A 24 -9.34 0.29 -2.98
CA MET A 24 -10.76 0.33 -2.61
C MET A 24 -11.40 -1.04 -2.81
N SER A 25 -12.21 -1.44 -1.85
CA SER A 25 -13.00 -2.66 -1.87
C SER A 25 -14.09 -2.58 -2.95
N LYS A 26 -14.72 -3.72 -3.27
CA LYS A 26 -15.84 -3.74 -4.22
C LYS A 26 -17.07 -2.99 -3.70
N SER A 27 -17.21 -2.83 -2.38
CA SER A 27 -18.29 -2.05 -1.75
C SER A 27 -18.00 -0.55 -1.67
N GLY A 28 -16.82 -0.10 -2.15
CA GLY A 28 -16.44 1.31 -2.14
C GLY A 28 -15.71 1.78 -0.87
N GLU A 29 -15.35 0.85 0.02
CA GLU A 29 -14.61 1.16 1.25
C GLU A 29 -13.10 1.24 0.96
N LEU A 30 -12.41 2.21 1.58
CA LEU A 30 -10.96 2.29 1.50
C LEU A 30 -10.31 1.15 2.30
N ILE A 31 -9.28 0.54 1.72
CA ILE A 31 -8.49 -0.46 2.43
C ILE A 31 -7.47 0.28 3.28
N GLU A 32 -7.65 0.17 4.60
CA GLU A 32 -6.84 0.86 5.60
C GLU A 32 -5.52 0.13 5.95
N ASP A 33 -5.37 -1.13 5.52
CA ASP A 33 -4.16 -1.94 5.72
C ASP A 33 -3.48 -2.29 4.38
N PHE A 34 -2.26 -2.82 4.41
CA PHE A 34 -1.53 -3.25 3.23
C PHE A 34 -2.24 -4.43 2.55
N LEU A 35 -2.65 -4.22 1.31
CA LEU A 35 -3.24 -5.22 0.44
C LEU A 35 -2.13 -5.96 -0.31
N PHE A 36 -2.09 -7.28 -0.15
CA PHE A 36 -1.19 -8.16 -0.88
C PHE A 36 -1.94 -8.93 -1.98
N CYS A 37 -1.36 -8.98 -3.18
CA CYS A 37 -1.87 -9.77 -4.30
C CYS A 37 -0.74 -10.61 -4.90
N ASN A 38 -0.44 -11.74 -4.27
CA ASN A 38 0.71 -12.55 -4.63
C ASN A 38 0.43 -13.44 -5.85
N SER A 39 1.48 -13.74 -6.61
CA SER A 39 1.49 -14.80 -7.62
C SER A 39 2.46 -15.89 -7.17
N ALA A 40 2.58 -16.99 -7.94
CA ALA A 40 3.50 -18.08 -7.60
C ALA A 40 4.97 -17.64 -7.38
N ARG A 41 5.40 -16.49 -7.95
CA ARG A 41 6.79 -16.02 -7.87
C ARG A 41 6.92 -14.54 -7.57
N SER A 42 5.87 -13.90 -7.05
CA SER A 42 5.92 -12.46 -6.75
C SER A 42 4.99 -12.09 -5.60
N VAL A 43 5.47 -11.19 -4.75
CA VAL A 43 4.69 -10.51 -3.72
C VAL A 43 4.37 -9.12 -4.22
N ASN A 44 3.10 -8.75 -4.32
CA ASN A 44 2.68 -7.42 -4.77
C ASN A 44 1.99 -6.67 -3.63
N VAL A 45 2.54 -5.52 -3.25
CA VAL A 45 1.90 -4.58 -2.33
C VAL A 45 1.07 -3.60 -3.15
N CYS A 46 -0.25 -3.60 -3.00
CA CYS A 46 -1.17 -2.92 -3.90
C CYS A 46 -1.65 -1.54 -3.42
N ASN A 47 -1.30 -1.14 -2.21
CA ASN A 47 -1.59 0.18 -1.65
C ASN A 47 -0.50 0.61 -0.64
N ALA A 48 -0.52 1.89 -0.30
CA ALA A 48 0.30 2.50 0.73
C ALA A 48 -0.62 3.29 1.70
N PRO A 49 -1.15 2.63 2.74
CA PRO A 49 -2.07 3.24 3.71
C PRO A 49 -1.37 4.30 4.57
N SER A 50 -2.12 5.05 5.38
CA SER A 50 -1.55 6.04 6.31
C SER A 50 -1.34 5.44 7.70
N PRO A 51 -0.17 5.58 8.35
CA PRO A 51 1.06 6.21 7.91
C PRO A 51 2.06 5.12 7.45
N ALA A 52 2.05 4.74 6.17
CA ALA A 52 3.01 3.76 5.63
C ALA A 52 4.47 4.13 5.90
N ALA A 53 4.78 5.45 5.97
CA ALA A 53 6.11 5.94 6.32
C ALA A 53 6.57 5.55 7.73
N THR A 54 5.66 5.49 8.71
CA THR A 54 6.00 5.06 10.08
C THR A 54 6.04 3.54 10.23
N SER A 55 5.42 2.81 9.30
CA SER A 55 5.36 1.35 9.31
C SER A 55 6.34 0.69 8.34
N ALA A 56 7.31 1.43 7.81
CA ALA A 56 8.25 0.95 6.80
C ALA A 56 9.09 -0.27 7.25
N ILE A 57 9.47 -0.32 8.53
CA ILE A 57 10.22 -1.47 9.09
C ILE A 57 9.30 -2.68 9.29
N PRO A 58 8.16 -2.57 10.02
CA PRO A 58 7.21 -3.68 10.15
C PRO A 58 6.73 -4.26 8.82
N ILE A 59 6.40 -3.43 7.82
CA ILE A 59 5.94 -3.93 6.52
C ILE A 59 7.07 -4.65 5.76
N GLY A 60 8.31 -4.18 5.90
CA GLY A 60 9.47 -4.86 5.31
C GLY A 60 9.66 -6.26 5.87
N GLN A 61 9.52 -6.43 7.18
CA GLN A 61 9.57 -7.76 7.83
C GLN A 61 8.44 -8.66 7.33
N HIS A 62 7.22 -8.13 7.25
CA HIS A 62 6.09 -8.90 6.77
C HIS A 62 6.25 -9.36 5.30
N ILE A 63 6.83 -8.51 4.44
CA ILE A 63 7.14 -8.90 3.05
C ILE A 63 8.14 -10.05 3.01
N LEU A 64 9.16 -10.06 3.87
CA LEU A 64 10.13 -11.15 3.94
C LEU A 64 9.48 -12.46 4.37
N GLU A 65 8.61 -12.44 5.38
CA GLU A 65 7.86 -13.62 5.83
C GLU A 65 7.00 -14.22 4.69
N GLN A 66 6.36 -13.36 3.88
CA GLN A 66 5.60 -13.81 2.71
C GLN A 66 6.50 -14.51 1.67
N LEU A 67 7.70 -13.96 1.41
CA LEU A 67 8.65 -14.54 0.47
C LEU A 67 9.19 -15.89 0.97
N GLU A 68 9.53 -16.00 2.26
CA GLU A 68 10.00 -17.25 2.87
C GLU A 68 8.93 -18.34 2.74
N GLY A 69 7.66 -18.02 3.02
CA GLY A 69 6.55 -18.96 2.87
C GLY A 69 6.31 -19.42 1.42
N MET A 70 6.81 -18.68 0.42
CA MET A 70 6.73 -19.07 -1.00
C MET A 70 7.95 -19.89 -1.47
N MET A 71 9.03 -19.91 -0.70
CA MET A 71 10.27 -20.63 -1.02
C MET A 71 10.32 -22.05 -0.42
N GLY A 72 9.39 -22.39 0.47
CA GLY A 72 9.20 -23.74 1.02
C GLY A 72 8.25 -24.58 0.17
#